data_AF-A0ABD4ZDJ9-F1
#
_entry.id   AF-A0ABD4ZDJ9-F1
#
_cell.length_a   1.000
_cell.length_b   1.000
_cell.length_c   1.000
_cell.angle_alpha   90.00
_cell.angle_beta   90.00
_cell.angle_gamma   90.00
#
_symmetry.space_group_name_H-M   'P 1'
#
loop_
_entity.id
_entity.type
_entity.pdbx_description
1 polymer ?
#
loop_
_entity_poly.entity_id
_entity_poly.type
_entity_poly.pdbx_seq_one_letter_code
_entity_poly.pdbx_strand_id
1 'polypeptide(L)' 'PGGMDSESRFVKVCFALNHAPKDSDEIESVTNFFHILQSVEQVKGMDEVGPNIFEYTMYTSCMNLEKGILYFNCYDDSR' A
#
# COMPACT_ATOMS: atom_id res chain seq x y z
N PRO A 1 9.25 -5.79 13.57
CA PRO A 1 9.25 -5.94 12.09
C PRO A 1 9.15 -4.57 11.41
N GLY A 2 9.88 -4.42 10.31
CA GLY A 2 10.02 -3.15 9.59
C GLY A 2 10.95 -3.22 8.39
N GLY A 3 11.44 -4.42 8.06
CA GLY A 3 12.11 -4.68 6.79
C GLY A 3 11.10 -4.68 5.64
N MET A 4 11.63 -4.71 4.43
CA MET A 4 10.84 -4.79 3.20
C MET A 4 10.55 -6.24 2.77
N ASP A 5 11.10 -7.21 3.50
CA ASP A 5 10.80 -8.63 3.36
C ASP A 5 9.30 -8.92 3.52
N SER A 6 8.86 -10.00 2.88
CA SER A 6 7.45 -10.39 2.80
C SER A 6 6.81 -10.51 4.18
N GLU A 7 7.51 -11.14 5.12
CA GLU A 7 7.04 -11.40 6.47
C GLU A 7 6.89 -10.10 7.27
N SER A 8 7.89 -9.22 7.23
CA SER A 8 7.83 -7.90 7.87
C SER A 8 6.67 -7.07 7.33
N ARG A 9 6.47 -7.04 6.01
CA ARG A 9 5.37 -6.31 5.39
C ARG A 9 4.02 -6.90 5.79
N PHE A 10 3.89 -8.23 5.78
CA PHE A 10 2.66 -8.91 6.20
C PHE A 10 2.27 -8.52 7.64
N VAL A 11 3.21 -8.60 8.58
CA VAL A 11 2.93 -8.24 9.98
C VAL A 11 2.56 -6.77 10.11
N LYS A 12 3.25 -5.87 9.39
CA LYS A 12 2.98 -4.42 9.46
C LYS A 12 1.61 -4.05 8.88
N VAL A 13 1.26 -4.58 7.70
CA VAL A 13 -0.03 -4.28 7.07
C VAL A 13 -1.20 -4.87 7.86
N CYS A 14 -1.05 -6.07 8.42
CA CYS A 14 -2.06 -6.65 9.31
C CYS A 14 -2.26 -5.79 10.56
N PHE A 15 -1.18 -5.29 11.16
CA PHE A 15 -1.29 -4.37 12.29
C PHE A 15 -2.01 -3.08 11.91
N ALA A 16 -1.62 -2.44 10.80
CA ALA A 16 -2.25 -1.21 10.32
C ALA A 16 -3.74 -1.42 10.03
N LEU A 17 -4.11 -2.50 9.35
CA LEU A 17 -5.50 -2.85 9.03
C LEU A 17 -6.36 -3.04 10.29
N ASN A 18 -5.85 -3.77 11.30
CA ASN A 18 -6.63 -4.07 12.51
C ASN A 18 -6.78 -2.88 13.47
N HIS A 19 -6.00 -1.82 13.27
CA HIS A 19 -6.06 -0.60 14.07
C HIS A 19 -6.51 0.63 13.26
N ALA A 20 -6.87 0.44 11.99
CA ALA A 20 -7.47 1.47 11.17
C ALA A 20 -8.85 1.86 11.71
N PRO A 21 -9.22 3.15 11.67
CA PRO A 21 -10.57 3.58 12.03
C PRO A 21 -11.60 2.95 11.09
N LYS A 22 -12.84 2.83 11.56
CA LYS A 22 -13.94 2.40 10.70
C LYS A 22 -14.32 3.52 9.74
N ASP A 23 -14.51 3.16 8.49
CA ASP A 23 -14.92 4.08 7.43
C ASP A 23 -16.43 4.35 7.51
N SER A 24 -16.83 5.60 7.30
CA SER A 24 -18.24 6.00 7.24
C SER A 24 -18.76 6.19 5.81
N ASP A 25 -17.86 6.38 4.84
CA ASP A 25 -18.17 6.47 3.42
C ASP A 25 -17.06 5.88 2.52
N GLU A 26 -17.31 5.89 1.21
CA GLU A 26 -16.37 5.36 0.21
C GLU A 26 -15.05 6.14 0.16
N ILE A 27 -15.08 7.46 0.31
CA ILE A 27 -13.88 8.30 0.22
C ILE A 27 -12.98 7.98 1.41
N GLU A 28 -13.53 7.87 2.61
CA GLU A 28 -12.80 7.45 3.81
C GLU A 28 -12.22 6.05 3.64
N SER A 29 -13.00 5.10 3.09
CA SER A 29 -12.53 3.73 2.89
C SER A 29 -11.40 3.62 1.87
N VAL A 30 -11.51 4.33 0.75
CA VAL A 30 -10.45 4.42 -0.25
C VAL A 30 -9.22 5.10 0.36
N THR A 31 -9.39 6.20 1.09
CA THR A 31 -8.29 6.93 1.74
C THR A 31 -7.56 6.06 2.75
N ASN A 32 -8.28 5.36 3.62
CA ASN A 32 -7.70 4.45 4.61
C ASN A 32 -7.01 3.25 3.95
N PHE A 33 -7.58 2.70 2.87
CA PHE A 33 -6.92 1.66 2.07
C PHE A 33 -5.54 2.12 1.59
N PHE A 34 -5.45 3.32 0.99
CA PHE A 34 -4.18 3.86 0.52
C PHE A 34 -3.20 4.10 1.67
N HIS A 35 -3.63 4.65 2.80
CA HIS A 35 -2.76 4.83 3.96
C HIS A 35 -2.25 3.51 4.56
N ILE A 36 -3.10 2.47 4.61
CA ILE A 36 -2.69 1.14 5.06
C ILE A 36 -1.60 0.58 4.15
N LEU A 37 -1.78 0.64 2.83
CA LEU A 37 -0.77 0.12 1.89
C LEU A 37 0.48 1.00 1.82
N GLN A 38 0.35 2.31 1.99
CA GLN A 38 1.49 3.22 2.11
C GLN A 38 2.40 2.83 3.29
N SER A 39 1.84 2.23 4.35
CA SER A 39 2.65 1.73 5.46
C SER A 39 3.63 0.63 5.05
N VAL A 40 3.39 -0.08 3.95
CA VAL A 40 4.24 -1.16 3.42
C VAL A 40 4.76 -0.89 2.01
N GLU A 41 4.72 0.38 1.60
CA GLU A 41 5.30 0.85 0.35
C GLU A 41 6.82 0.59 0.33
N GLN A 42 7.31 0.09 -0.81
CA GLN A 42 8.74 -0.06 -1.05
C GLN A 42 9.26 1.15 -1.82
N VAL A 43 10.08 1.93 -1.14
CA VAL A 43 10.79 3.09 -1.70
C VAL A 43 11.91 2.62 -2.63
N LYS A 44 12.06 3.27 -3.78
CA LYS A 44 13.15 2.99 -4.75
C LYS A 44 14.51 2.95 -4.03
N GLY A 45 15.26 1.85 -4.20
CA GLY A 45 16.61 1.67 -3.67
C GLY A 45 16.71 1.09 -2.26
N MET A 46 15.59 0.71 -1.63
CA MET A 46 15.60 0.15 -0.27
C MET A 46 15.68 -1.38 -0.20
N ASP A 47 15.29 -2.09 -1.27
CA ASP A 47 15.18 -3.55 -1.27
C ASP A 47 15.82 -4.16 -2.52
N GLU A 48 17.03 -4.71 -2.36
CA GLU A 48 17.80 -5.30 -3.46
C GLU A 48 17.42 -6.77 -3.66
N VAL A 49 16.83 -7.09 -4.81
CA VAL A 49 16.37 -8.45 -5.18
C VAL A 49 17.33 -9.18 -6.12
N GLY A 50 18.38 -8.50 -6.56
CA GLY A 50 19.49 -9.01 -7.36
C GLY A 50 20.55 -7.93 -7.55
N PRO A 51 21.73 -8.24 -8.11
CA PRO A 51 22.83 -7.27 -8.19
C PRO A 51 22.43 -5.96 -8.88
N ASN A 52 22.36 -4.86 -8.12
CA ASN A 52 21.87 -3.54 -8.54
C ASN A 52 20.42 -3.50 -9.07
N ILE A 53 19.59 -4.49 -8.70
CA ILE A 53 18.16 -4.54 -9.05
C ILE A 53 17.36 -4.36 -7.78
N PHE A 54 16.56 -3.32 -7.73
CA PHE A 54 15.77 -2.96 -6.55
C PHE A 54 14.28 -3.07 -6.86
N GLU A 55 13.54 -3.77 -5.99
CA GLU A 55 12.09 -3.73 -6.06
C GLU A 55 11.55 -2.44 -5.43
N TYR A 56 10.41 -1.99 -5.94
CA TYR A 56 9.71 -0.81 -5.46
C TYR A 56 8.22 -0.91 -5.79
N THR A 57 7.39 -0.19 -5.05
CA THR A 57 5.96 -0.09 -5.34
C THR A 57 5.77 0.77 -6.59
N MET A 58 5.38 0.18 -7.73
CA MET A 58 5.15 0.94 -8.96
C MET A 58 3.85 1.76 -8.93
N TYR A 59 2.79 1.14 -8.44
CA TYR A 59 1.46 1.72 -8.31
C TYR A 59 0.73 1.04 -7.15
N THR A 60 -0.28 1.72 -6.60
CA THR A 60 -1.21 1.14 -5.63
C THR A 60 -2.63 1.31 -6.17
N SER A 61 -3.50 0.33 -5.97
CA SER A 61 -4.87 0.39 -6.50
C SER A 61 -5.88 -0.34 -5.63
N CYS A 62 -7.12 0.14 -5.59
CA CYS A 62 -8.29 -0.56 -5.09
C CYS A 62 -9.48 -0.39 -6.02
N MET A 63 -10.46 -1.29 -5.90
CA MET A 63 -11.67 -1.25 -6.72
C MET A 63 -12.91 -1.33 -5.83
N ASN A 64 -13.84 -0.41 -6.05
CA ASN A 64 -15.21 -0.58 -5.57
C ASN A 64 -15.96 -1.48 -6.55
N LEU A 65 -16.24 -2.71 -6.15
CA LEU A 65 -16.91 -3.71 -6.99
C LEU A 65 -18.41 -3.45 -7.17
N GLU A 66 -19.05 -2.72 -6.26
CA GLU A 66 -20.47 -2.38 -6.36
C GLU A 66 -20.71 -1.31 -7.42
N LYS A 67 -19.80 -0.33 -7.48
CA LYS A 67 -19.88 0.80 -8.42
C LYS A 67 -19.06 0.61 -9.69
N GLY A 68 -18.15 -0.37 -9.71
CA GLY A 68 -17.23 -0.60 -10.81
C GLY A 68 -16.18 0.51 -10.98
N ILE A 69 -15.78 1.16 -9.88
CA ILE A 69 -14.82 2.27 -9.90
C ILE A 69 -13.45 1.75 -9.47
N LEU A 70 -12.42 2.05 -10.28
CA LEU A 70 -11.02 1.77 -9.98
C LEU A 70 -10.32 3.04 -9.48
N TYR A 71 -9.71 2.96 -8.31
CA TYR A 71 -8.83 3.98 -7.75
C TYR A 71 -7.40 3.50 -7.84
N PHE A 72 -6.49 4.36 -8.32
CA PHE A 72 -5.08 4.04 -8.37
C PHE A 72 -4.22 5.30 -8.28
N ASN A 73 -2.99 5.14 -7.81
CA ASN A 73 -1.93 6.14 -7.91
C ASN A 73 -0.63 5.48 -8.34
N CYS A 74 0.27 6.27 -8.89
CA CYS A 74 1.58 5.81 -9.33
C CYS A 74 2.65 6.34 -8.38
N TYR A 75 3.79 5.64 -8.28
CA TYR A 75 4.88 6.06 -7.41
C TYR A 75 5.34 7.50 -7.67
N ASP A 76 5.45 7.86 -8.94
CA ASP A 76 5.91 9.19 -9.38
C ASP A 76 4.75 10.21 -9.48
N ASP A 77 3.51 9.78 -9.23
CA ASP A 77 2.30 10.62 -9.24
C ASP A 77 1.31 10.18 -8.15
N SER A 78 1.61 10.60 -6.93
CA SER A 78 0.91 10.18 -5.70
C SER A 78 -0.10 11.23 -5.20
N ARG A 79 -0.51 12.19 -6.04
CA ARG A 79 -1.39 13.32 -5.66
C ARG A 79 -2.79 13.22 -6.25
#